data_AF-A0AAD5MS23-F1
#
_entry.id   AF-A0AAD5MS23-F1
#
_cell.length_a   1.000
_cell.length_b   1.000
_cell.length_c   1.000
_cell.angle_alpha   90.00
_cell.angle_beta   90.00
_cell.angle_gamma   90.00
#
_symmetry.space_group_name_H-M   'P 1'
#
loop_
_entity.id
_entity.type
_entity.pdbx_description
1 polymer ?
#
loop_
_entity_poly.entity_id
_entity_poly.type
_entity_poly.pdbx_seq_one_letter_code
_entity_poly.pdbx_strand_id
1 'polypeptide(L)'
;MRFYKGKESYDNIKDVVDLCLCHKEYNHCVSNSDDGVIIEIDPNDELDTLNVTERYGLQIKSKEKLTTTTTTEAPEVTQALGFENLTDEIAIATQAQQNLMFVVGSMTSDQKQNMSQQLDEFVLKCSFNQKDCDMEKDFTLYYDNTYGNCFTFNHRGASSHRAGTNYGLRILLYANVSEYLPTSEAVGFRITVHDKHIVPFPDAFGYSAPTGFMSSYGVRMKQFIRLIAPHGHCKQGGEEDPNFIYKGFNYSVEACHRSCAQKLIIEMCHCGDPMFPIPNITGVAPCRATDVVQRECLRNATLYLGDLYAKEKKGVPGCFCHQPCE
;
A
#
# COMPACT_ATOMS: atom_id res chain seq x y z
N MET A 1 31.12 3.88 30.58
CA MET A 1 32.44 3.43 31.10
C MET A 1 32.22 3.02 32.56
N ARG A 2 32.80 1.88 33.01
CA ARG A 2 32.58 1.16 34.30
C ARG A 2 32.16 2.07 35.47
N PHE A 3 30.94 1.98 36.01
CA PHE A 3 30.38 1.02 37.00
C PHE A 3 31.05 1.01 38.39
N TYR A 4 30.19 1.05 39.41
CA TYR A 4 30.37 0.66 40.82
C TYR A 4 31.28 1.53 41.70
N LYS A 5 30.68 2.19 42.70
CA LYS A 5 31.37 2.94 43.77
C LYS A 5 31.34 2.11 45.06
N GLY A 6 31.96 0.93 45.03
CA GLY A 6 32.05 0.02 46.16
C GLY A 6 33.29 -0.87 46.04
N LYS A 7 33.96 -1.18 47.15
CA LYS A 7 35.22 -1.94 47.19
C LYS A 7 35.06 -3.45 47.00
N GLU A 8 33.89 -3.93 46.59
CA GLU A 8 33.56 -5.36 46.56
C GLU A 8 33.69 -5.95 45.15
N SER A 9 34.12 -7.22 45.09
CA SER A 9 34.33 -7.96 43.84
C SER A 9 33.00 -8.31 43.18
N TYR A 10 32.91 -8.08 41.86
CA TYR A 10 31.71 -8.31 41.03
C TYR A 10 31.15 -9.73 41.13
N ASP A 11 32.02 -10.74 41.30
CA ASP A 11 31.60 -12.15 41.41
C ASP A 11 30.70 -12.44 42.62
N ASN A 12 30.70 -11.56 43.64
CA ASN A 12 29.92 -11.72 44.86
C ASN A 12 28.52 -11.06 44.81
N ILE A 13 28.23 -10.30 43.75
CA ILE A 13 27.06 -9.39 43.70
C ILE A 13 26.24 -9.55 42.40
N LYS A 14 26.64 -10.46 41.51
CA LYS A 14 25.98 -10.68 40.20
C LYS A 14 24.49 -11.02 40.31
N ASP A 15 24.07 -11.65 41.41
CA ASP A 15 22.69 -12.09 41.63
C ASP A 15 21.82 -10.99 42.29
N VAL A 16 22.41 -9.80 42.55
CA VAL A 16 21.77 -8.67 43.25
C VAL A 16 21.72 -7.40 42.38
N VAL A 17 22.45 -7.36 41.25
CA VAL A 17 22.61 -6.13 40.45
C VAL A 17 22.29 -6.38 38.98
N ASP A 18 21.18 -5.81 38.51
CA ASP A 18 20.82 -5.80 37.08
C ASP A 18 21.71 -4.83 36.29
N LEU A 19 22.27 -5.33 35.19
CA LEU A 19 23.23 -4.60 34.37
C LEU A 19 22.50 -3.69 33.36
N CYS A 20 22.50 -2.37 33.59
CA CYS A 20 21.99 -1.40 32.59
C CYS A 20 23.03 -1.11 31.49
N LEU A 21 22.67 -1.33 30.22
CA LEU A 21 23.46 -0.88 29.06
C LEU A 21 23.08 0.58 28.75
N CYS A 22 23.99 1.53 28.97
CA CYS A 22 23.72 2.96 28.73
C CYS A 22 24.34 3.41 27.38
N HIS A 23 23.58 4.16 26.58
CA HIS A 23 24.00 4.70 25.28
C HIS A 23 24.94 5.91 25.45
N LYS A 24 26.06 5.96 24.73
CA LYS A 24 27.15 6.94 24.97
C LYS A 24 26.81 8.40 24.62
N GLU A 25 25.85 8.63 23.74
CA GLU A 25 25.53 9.97 23.23
C GLU A 25 24.45 10.72 24.01
N TYR A 26 23.67 10.01 24.82
CA TYR A 26 22.45 10.59 25.40
C TYR A 26 22.36 10.54 26.94
N ASN A 27 23.30 9.93 27.67
CA ASN A 27 23.25 9.88 29.16
C ASN A 27 21.90 9.34 29.72
N HIS A 28 21.26 8.42 29.01
CA HIS A 28 20.10 7.68 29.50
C HIS A 28 20.45 6.19 29.54
N CYS A 29 20.05 5.48 30.60
CA CYS A 29 20.14 4.03 30.64
C CYS A 29 18.83 3.45 30.09
N VAL A 30 18.96 2.57 29.10
CA VAL A 30 17.82 1.86 28.50
C VAL A 30 17.70 0.52 29.22
N SER A 31 16.48 0.24 29.68
CA SER A 31 16.09 -0.85 30.59
C SER A 31 16.67 -2.23 30.25
N ASN A 32 16.86 -3.05 31.28
CA ASN A 32 16.60 -4.49 31.16
C ASN A 32 15.48 -4.86 32.13
N SER A 33 14.26 -5.00 31.59
CA SER A 33 13.16 -5.75 32.19
C SER A 33 12.31 -6.26 31.04
N ASP A 34 11.96 -7.55 31.09
CA ASP A 34 11.30 -8.29 30.00
C ASP A 34 9.94 -7.69 29.56
N ASP A 35 9.41 -6.73 30.31
CA ASP A 35 8.10 -6.09 30.09
C ASP A 35 8.16 -4.74 29.34
N GLY A 36 9.35 -4.24 28.99
CA GLY A 36 9.50 -3.03 28.14
C GLY A 36 8.95 -1.73 28.71
N VAL A 37 8.74 -1.62 30.03
CA VAL A 37 8.22 -0.42 30.69
C VAL A 37 9.37 0.52 31.09
N ILE A 38 9.37 1.73 30.53
CA ILE A 38 10.28 2.81 30.92
C ILE A 38 9.63 3.60 32.06
N ILE A 39 10.35 3.74 33.18
CA ILE A 39 9.87 4.48 34.35
C ILE A 39 9.93 5.98 34.05
N GLU A 40 8.76 6.63 34.01
CA GLU A 40 8.70 8.10 33.94
C GLU A 40 9.10 8.72 35.29
N ILE A 41 10.01 9.71 35.24
CA ILE A 41 10.46 10.51 36.38
C ILE A 41 9.99 11.94 36.15
N ASP A 42 9.24 12.52 37.08
CA ASP A 42 8.78 13.90 37.08
C ASP A 42 9.91 14.85 37.51
N PRO A 43 10.04 16.03 36.90
CA PRO A 43 11.00 17.05 37.30
C PRO A 43 10.98 17.46 38.79
N ASN A 44 9.89 17.19 39.51
CA ASN A 44 9.74 17.51 40.93
C ASN A 44 10.09 16.35 41.87
N ASP A 45 10.54 15.21 41.36
CA ASP A 45 10.88 14.07 42.20
C ASP A 45 12.27 14.21 42.82
N GLU A 46 12.34 13.99 44.13
CA GLU A 46 13.61 13.82 44.82
C GLU A 46 14.17 12.41 44.53
N LEU A 47 15.18 12.34 43.66
CA LEU A 47 15.81 11.08 43.24
C LEU A 47 16.34 10.23 44.40
N ASP A 48 16.74 10.86 45.51
CA ASP A 48 17.34 10.17 46.66
C ASP A 48 16.30 9.44 47.54
N THR A 49 15.03 9.81 47.44
CA THR A 49 13.92 9.21 48.23
C THR A 49 12.94 8.42 47.37
N LEU A 50 13.19 8.33 46.05
CA LEU A 50 12.28 7.73 45.10
C LEU A 50 12.24 6.21 45.24
N ASN A 51 11.09 5.68 45.68
CA ASN A 51 10.81 4.25 45.70
C ASN A 51 10.46 3.73 44.30
N VAL A 52 11.49 3.33 43.56
CA VAL A 52 11.40 2.86 42.16
C VAL A 52 10.41 1.69 42.01
N THR A 53 10.38 0.75 42.96
CA THR A 53 9.52 -0.43 42.92
C THR A 53 8.04 -0.09 43.07
N GLU A 54 7.72 0.85 43.95
CA GLU A 54 6.35 1.32 44.17
C GLU A 54 5.84 2.13 42.97
N ARG A 55 6.70 2.96 42.39
CA ARG A 55 6.37 3.74 41.18
C ARG A 55 6.16 2.85 39.96
N TYR A 56 7.00 1.85 39.79
CA TYR A 56 6.83 0.81 38.77
C TYR A 56 5.50 0.07 38.96
N GLY A 57 5.17 -0.34 40.19
CA GLY A 57 3.88 -0.98 40.50
C GLY A 57 2.66 -0.07 40.23
N LEU A 58 2.77 1.23 40.45
CA LEU A 58 1.73 2.22 40.14
C LEU A 58 1.60 2.45 38.62
N GLN A 59 2.69 2.46 37.87
CA GLN A 59 2.69 2.59 36.41
C GLN A 59 2.17 1.34 35.72
N ILE A 60 2.47 0.14 36.23
CA ILE A 60 1.84 -1.10 35.77
C ILE A 60 0.34 -1.06 36.05
N LYS A 61 -0.08 -0.72 37.26
CA LYS A 61 -1.50 -0.61 37.60
C LYS A 61 -2.23 0.45 36.79
N SER A 62 -1.58 1.56 36.43
CA SER A 62 -2.18 2.58 35.56
C SER A 62 -2.28 2.09 34.11
N LYS A 63 -1.27 1.37 33.60
CA LYS A 63 -1.31 0.71 32.28
C LYS A 63 -2.38 -0.37 32.24
N GLU A 64 -2.51 -1.21 33.26
CA GLU A 64 -3.58 -2.21 33.37
C GLU A 64 -4.97 -1.55 33.43
N LYS A 65 -5.10 -0.41 34.12
CA LYS A 65 -6.36 0.38 34.13
C LYS A 65 -6.65 1.09 32.81
N LEU A 66 -5.64 1.42 32.01
CA LEU A 66 -5.77 2.02 30.69
C LEU A 66 -5.94 0.98 29.58
N THR A 67 -5.54 -0.28 29.85
CA THR A 67 -5.71 -1.43 28.95
C THR A 67 -6.98 -2.21 29.30
N THR A 68 -8.04 -1.48 29.64
CA THR A 68 -9.41 -1.95 29.42
C THR A 68 -10.05 -1.02 28.39
N THR A 69 -9.53 -1.08 27.16
CA THR A 69 -10.36 -0.77 25.99
C THR A 69 -11.45 -1.83 25.93
N THR A 70 -12.53 -1.62 26.67
CA THR A 70 -13.85 -2.17 26.28
C THR A 70 -14.26 -1.47 24.99
N THR A 71 -13.66 -1.88 23.87
CA THR A 71 -14.39 -1.95 22.62
C THR A 71 -14.90 -3.38 22.53
N THR A 72 -16.08 -3.63 23.09
CA THR A 72 -16.99 -4.62 22.53
C THR A 72 -17.29 -4.15 21.10
N GLU A 73 -16.36 -4.35 20.18
CA GLU A 73 -16.73 -4.50 18.79
C GLU A 73 -17.66 -5.72 18.74
N ALA A 74 -18.83 -5.56 18.14
CA ALA A 74 -19.76 -6.66 18.02
C ALA A 74 -19.04 -7.86 17.37
N PRO A 75 -19.32 -9.11 17.77
CA PRO A 75 -18.69 -10.31 17.18
C PRO A 75 -18.79 -10.37 15.64
N GLU A 76 -19.76 -9.65 15.06
CA GLU A 76 -19.90 -9.46 13.62
C GLU A 76 -18.74 -8.65 12.99
N VAL A 77 -18.21 -7.63 13.66
CA VAL A 77 -17.13 -6.79 13.11
C VAL A 77 -15.81 -7.58 13.07
N THR A 78 -15.52 -8.33 14.13
CA THR A 78 -14.33 -9.21 14.16
C THR A 78 -14.39 -10.28 13.08
N GLN A 79 -15.60 -10.80 12.80
CA GLN A 79 -15.83 -11.76 11.72
C GLN A 79 -15.68 -11.11 10.33
N ALA A 80 -16.20 -9.89 10.12
CA ALA A 80 -16.09 -9.15 8.85
C ALA A 80 -14.64 -8.86 8.46
N LEU A 81 -13.80 -8.55 9.47
CA LEU A 81 -12.37 -8.31 9.31
C LEU A 81 -11.60 -9.58 8.97
N GLY A 82 -12.15 -10.77 9.24
CA GLY A 82 -11.64 -12.04 8.73
C GLY A 82 -10.29 -12.48 9.31
N PHE A 83 -9.96 -12.07 10.53
CA PHE A 83 -8.75 -12.53 11.23
C PHE A 83 -8.93 -13.91 11.89
N GLU A 84 -10.15 -14.45 11.87
CA GLU A 84 -10.46 -15.76 12.45
C GLU A 84 -9.66 -16.87 11.76
N ASN A 85 -8.92 -17.65 12.55
CA ASN A 85 -8.05 -18.77 12.11
C ASN A 85 -6.76 -18.37 11.38
N LEU A 86 -6.38 -17.09 11.34
CA LEU A 86 -5.06 -16.68 10.86
C LEU A 86 -4.04 -16.77 12.00
N THR A 87 -2.99 -17.54 11.79
CA THR A 87 -1.87 -17.70 12.73
C THR A 87 -0.53 -17.24 12.14
N ASP A 88 -0.44 -17.23 10.81
CA ASP A 88 0.74 -16.79 10.08
C ASP A 88 0.78 -15.25 10.00
N GLU A 89 1.91 -14.67 10.39
CA GLU A 89 2.11 -13.21 10.41
C GLU A 89 1.95 -12.57 9.03
N ILE A 90 2.38 -13.25 7.96
CA ILE A 90 2.23 -12.77 6.58
C ILE A 90 0.74 -12.75 6.23
N ALA A 91 0.01 -13.82 6.55
CA ALA A 91 -1.43 -13.87 6.27
C ALA A 91 -2.20 -12.80 7.06
N ILE A 92 -1.82 -12.54 8.31
CA ILE A 92 -2.39 -11.46 9.14
C ILE A 92 -2.10 -10.10 8.51
N ALA A 93 -0.86 -9.85 8.08
CA ALA A 93 -0.46 -8.59 7.45
C ALA A 93 -1.20 -8.36 6.12
N THR A 94 -1.32 -9.39 5.28
CA THR A 94 -2.11 -9.34 4.04
C THR A 94 -3.58 -9.05 4.32
N GLN A 95 -4.18 -9.71 5.32
CA GLN A 95 -5.57 -9.48 5.70
C GLN A 95 -5.79 -8.05 6.22
N ALA A 96 -4.86 -7.54 7.04
CA ALA A 96 -4.89 -6.18 7.53
C ALA A 96 -4.76 -5.15 6.38
N GLN A 97 -3.86 -5.40 5.42
CA GLN A 97 -3.71 -4.57 4.23
C GLN A 97 -5.01 -4.54 3.41
N GLN A 98 -5.65 -5.69 3.21
CA GLN A 98 -6.95 -5.75 2.53
C GLN A 98 -7.99 -4.93 3.29
N ASN A 99 -8.14 -5.12 4.59
CA ASN A 99 -9.10 -4.37 5.40
C ASN A 99 -8.87 -2.84 5.31
N LEU A 100 -7.61 -2.40 5.32
CA LEU A 100 -7.27 -0.99 5.11
C LEU A 100 -7.76 -0.48 3.75
N MET A 101 -7.62 -1.27 2.68
CA MET A 101 -8.12 -0.91 1.34
C MET A 101 -9.64 -0.71 1.32
N PHE A 102 -10.41 -1.52 2.07
CA PHE A 102 -11.87 -1.30 2.21
C PHE A 102 -12.19 -0.02 2.95
N VAL A 103 -11.47 0.29 4.04
CA VAL A 103 -11.66 1.51 4.82
C VAL A 103 -11.34 2.74 3.99
N VAL A 104 -10.15 2.78 3.37
CA VAL A 104 -9.73 3.87 2.48
C VAL A 104 -10.66 3.98 1.27
N GLY A 105 -11.13 2.86 0.74
CA GLY A 105 -12.12 2.78 -0.33
C GLY A 105 -13.37 3.63 -0.11
N SER A 106 -13.83 3.71 1.13
CA SER A 106 -15.00 4.49 1.56
C SER A 106 -14.79 6.00 1.64
N MET A 107 -13.55 6.48 1.51
CA MET A 107 -13.20 7.90 1.58
C MET A 107 -13.34 8.61 0.23
N THR A 108 -13.41 9.94 0.27
CA THR A 108 -13.46 10.76 -0.95
C THR A 108 -12.11 10.77 -1.67
N SER A 109 -12.12 11.09 -2.97
CA SER A 109 -10.90 11.18 -3.78
C SER A 109 -9.87 12.16 -3.21
N ASP A 110 -10.32 13.29 -2.66
CA ASP A 110 -9.43 14.30 -2.08
C ASP A 110 -8.78 13.82 -0.79
N GLN A 111 -9.53 13.12 0.07
CA GLN A 111 -9.00 12.50 1.28
C GLN A 111 -7.94 11.46 0.93
N LYS A 112 -8.24 10.61 -0.05
CA LYS A 112 -7.32 9.58 -0.56
C LYS A 112 -6.00 10.18 -1.06
N GLN A 113 -6.06 11.24 -1.86
CA GLN A 113 -4.86 11.88 -2.41
C GLN A 113 -4.04 12.60 -1.34
N ASN A 114 -4.69 13.28 -0.39
CA ASN A 114 -4.02 14.03 0.67
C ASN A 114 -3.33 13.16 1.73
N MET A 115 -3.81 11.93 1.94
CA MET A 115 -3.17 10.98 2.87
C MET A 115 -1.99 10.23 2.26
N SER A 116 -1.80 10.33 0.94
CA SER A 116 -0.74 9.64 0.22
C SER A 116 0.45 10.58 -0.05
N GLN A 117 1.58 10.00 -0.44
CA GLN A 117 2.83 10.72 -0.73
C GLN A 117 2.65 11.83 -1.77
N GLN A 118 3.26 12.99 -1.51
CA GLN A 118 3.26 14.13 -2.42
C GLN A 118 4.45 14.08 -3.40
N LEU A 119 4.36 14.83 -4.50
CA LEU A 119 5.36 14.77 -5.58
C LEU A 119 6.74 15.23 -5.12
N ASP A 120 6.80 16.31 -4.36
CA ASP A 120 8.00 16.95 -3.84
C ASP A 120 8.71 16.12 -2.76
N GLU A 121 7.93 15.37 -1.97
CA GLU A 121 8.43 14.40 -1.00
C GLU A 121 8.98 13.13 -1.68
N PHE A 122 8.34 12.71 -2.78
CA PHE A 122 8.65 11.47 -3.48
C PHE A 122 9.78 11.59 -4.53
N VAL A 123 9.78 12.67 -5.33
CA VAL A 123 10.70 12.89 -6.45
C VAL A 123 11.68 14.02 -6.13
N LEU A 124 12.90 13.66 -5.71
CA LEU A 124 13.91 14.65 -5.34
C LEU A 124 14.60 15.30 -6.53
N LYS A 125 14.87 14.53 -7.60
CA LYS A 125 15.55 15.02 -8.81
C LYS A 125 15.01 14.31 -10.04
N CYS A 126 14.87 15.06 -11.13
CA CYS A 126 14.47 14.51 -12.41
C CYS A 126 15.27 15.17 -13.53
N SER A 127 15.76 14.35 -14.47
CA SER A 127 16.35 14.82 -15.71
C SER A 127 15.90 13.95 -16.88
N PHE A 128 15.60 14.58 -18.00
CA PHE A 128 15.27 13.94 -19.26
C PHE A 128 15.97 14.67 -20.41
N ASN A 129 16.56 13.95 -21.36
CA ASN A 129 17.35 14.54 -22.45
C ASN A 129 18.43 15.54 -21.96
N GLN A 130 19.09 15.26 -20.83
CA GLN A 130 20.10 16.14 -20.20
C GLN A 130 19.58 17.51 -19.76
N LYS A 131 18.26 17.67 -19.65
CA LYS A 131 17.63 18.85 -19.09
C LYS A 131 16.92 18.48 -17.79
N ASP A 132 16.85 19.41 -16.86
CA ASP A 132 16.06 19.23 -15.65
C ASP A 132 14.57 19.22 -16.03
N CYS A 133 13.82 18.32 -15.39
CA CYS A 133 12.38 18.26 -15.60
C CYS A 133 11.69 19.40 -14.84
N ASP A 134 10.55 19.85 -15.37
CA ASP A 134 9.64 20.74 -14.66
C ASP A 134 8.65 19.87 -13.87
N MET A 135 8.76 19.86 -12.54
CA MET A 135 7.97 18.95 -11.69
C MET A 135 6.46 19.16 -11.85
N GLU A 136 5.99 20.41 -12.03
CA GLU A 136 4.57 20.72 -12.17
C GLU A 136 4.04 20.40 -13.58
N LYS A 137 4.88 20.51 -14.60
CA LYS A 137 4.44 20.36 -16.00
C LYS A 137 4.67 18.96 -16.56
N ASP A 138 5.72 18.29 -16.12
CA ASP A 138 6.16 17.02 -16.70
C ASP A 138 5.57 15.79 -15.99
N PHE A 139 5.08 15.97 -14.75
CA PHE A 139 4.42 14.92 -13.98
C PHE A 139 2.91 15.19 -13.86
N THR A 140 2.14 14.11 -13.89
CA THR A 140 0.70 14.12 -13.59
C THR A 140 0.38 13.08 -12.52
N LEU A 141 -0.43 13.47 -11.55
CA LEU A 141 -0.92 12.57 -10.51
C LEU A 141 -1.95 11.58 -11.08
N TYR A 142 -1.76 10.30 -10.80
CA TYR A 142 -2.72 9.22 -11.00
C TYR A 142 -2.88 8.48 -9.67
N TYR A 143 -4.09 8.42 -9.14
CA TYR A 143 -4.35 7.69 -7.91
C TYR A 143 -4.65 6.22 -8.23
N ASP A 144 -3.86 5.31 -7.68
CA ASP A 144 -4.08 3.87 -7.73
C ASP A 144 -4.65 3.36 -6.40
N ASN A 145 -5.68 2.52 -6.44
CA ASN A 145 -6.35 2.04 -5.24
C ASN A 145 -5.48 1.13 -4.37
N THR A 146 -4.44 0.51 -4.94
CA THR A 146 -3.51 -0.39 -4.23
C THR A 146 -2.26 0.35 -3.77
N TYR A 147 -1.72 1.25 -4.59
CA TYR A 147 -0.43 1.92 -4.33
C TYR A 147 -0.54 3.40 -3.92
N GLY A 148 -1.73 4.00 -3.95
CA GLY A 148 -1.94 5.42 -3.65
C GLY A 148 -1.51 6.33 -4.80
N ASN A 149 -0.93 7.48 -4.46
CA ASN A 149 -0.48 8.48 -5.44
C ASN A 149 0.67 7.95 -6.29
N CYS A 150 0.41 7.81 -7.60
CA CYS A 150 1.42 7.53 -8.61
C CYS A 150 1.67 8.77 -9.46
N PHE A 151 2.92 9.01 -9.85
CA PHE A 151 3.30 10.15 -10.69
C PHE A 151 3.74 9.69 -12.06
N THR A 152 2.98 10.06 -13.09
CA THR A 152 3.27 9.70 -14.48
C THR A 152 4.08 10.79 -15.14
N PHE A 153 5.32 10.46 -15.54
CA PHE A 153 6.14 11.33 -16.37
C PHE A 153 5.64 11.33 -17.81
N ASN A 154 5.83 12.45 -18.52
CA ASN A 154 5.63 12.55 -19.96
C ASN A 154 4.17 12.49 -20.46
N HIS A 155 3.22 13.00 -19.68
CA HIS A 155 1.85 13.12 -20.17
C HIS A 155 1.71 14.09 -21.37
N ARG A 156 2.67 15.00 -21.59
CA ARG A 156 2.63 16.01 -22.67
C ARG A 156 3.34 15.62 -23.97
N GLY A 157 4.02 14.48 -24.05
CA GLY A 157 4.57 13.95 -25.31
C GLY A 157 6.00 14.38 -25.66
N ALA A 158 6.87 14.54 -24.66
CA ALA A 158 8.32 14.59 -24.84
C ALA A 158 8.86 13.32 -25.48
N SER A 159 9.81 13.48 -26.41
CA SER A 159 10.48 12.38 -27.10
C SER A 159 11.97 12.38 -26.78
N SER A 160 12.58 11.20 -26.66
CA SER A 160 14.03 11.10 -26.49
C SER A 160 14.73 11.31 -27.83
N HIS A 161 15.79 12.12 -27.83
CA HIS A 161 16.54 12.41 -29.06
C HIS A 161 17.50 11.29 -29.46
N ARG A 162 17.97 10.49 -28.49
CA ARG A 162 19.00 9.48 -28.70
C ARG A 162 18.89 8.37 -27.67
N ALA A 163 19.22 7.15 -28.06
CA ALA A 163 19.39 6.06 -27.11
C ALA A 163 20.59 6.31 -26.17
N GLY A 164 20.43 5.98 -24.90
CA GLY A 164 21.47 6.06 -23.88
C GLY A 164 20.95 6.58 -22.55
N THR A 165 21.60 6.18 -21.45
CA THR A 165 21.16 6.52 -20.08
C THR A 165 21.14 8.03 -19.81
N ASN A 166 21.98 8.82 -20.48
CA ASN A 166 22.00 10.28 -20.35
C ASN A 166 20.86 10.99 -21.09
N TYR A 167 20.25 10.34 -22.07
CA TYR A 167 19.17 10.90 -22.89
C TYR A 167 17.78 10.32 -22.52
N GLY A 168 17.75 9.31 -21.65
CA GLY A 168 16.52 8.78 -21.06
C GLY A 168 16.07 9.57 -19.83
N LEU A 169 15.02 9.05 -19.17
CA LEU A 169 14.56 9.55 -17.88
C LEU A 169 15.52 9.08 -16.79
N ARG A 170 16.01 10.03 -16.00
CA ARG A 170 16.83 9.81 -14.82
C ARG A 170 16.13 10.46 -13.64
N ILE A 171 15.78 9.67 -12.63
CA ILE A 171 15.03 10.13 -11.48
C ILE A 171 15.71 9.68 -10.20
N LEU A 172 15.71 10.55 -9.20
CA LEU A 172 16.09 10.22 -7.82
C LEU A 172 14.82 10.24 -6.99
N LEU A 173 14.45 9.07 -6.47
CA LEU A 173 13.26 8.89 -5.65
C LEU A 173 13.67 8.76 -4.18
N TYR A 174 12.80 9.23 -3.29
CA TYR A 174 12.96 9.12 -1.85
C TYR A 174 11.84 8.27 -1.26
N ALA A 175 12.21 7.37 -0.34
CA ALA A 175 11.30 6.53 0.41
C ALA A 175 11.61 6.68 1.89
N ASN A 176 10.68 7.27 2.64
CA ASN A 176 10.82 7.41 4.09
C ASN A 176 10.36 6.12 4.78
N VAL A 177 11.30 5.25 5.15
CA VAL A 177 11.00 3.93 5.76
C VAL A 177 10.16 4.06 7.04
N SER A 178 10.32 5.14 7.79
CA SER A 178 9.56 5.38 9.03
C SER A 178 8.07 5.64 8.80
N GLU A 179 7.65 6.00 7.58
CA GLU A 179 6.26 6.24 7.20
C GLU A 179 5.58 5.00 6.61
N TYR A 180 6.31 3.91 6.38
CA TYR A 180 5.72 2.69 5.86
C TYR A 180 4.80 2.06 6.91
N LEU A 181 3.67 1.56 6.43
CA LEU A 181 2.74 0.81 7.27
C LEU A 181 3.38 -0.51 7.72
N PRO A 182 3.08 -1.01 8.92
CA PRO A 182 3.50 -2.34 9.36
C PRO A 182 3.02 -3.48 8.45
N THR A 183 1.99 -3.22 7.64
CA THR A 183 1.45 -4.15 6.63
C THR A 183 2.21 -4.13 5.31
N SER A 184 3.15 -3.20 5.12
CA SER A 184 3.95 -3.11 3.90
C SER A 184 5.06 -4.16 3.90
N GLU A 185 5.02 -5.10 2.96
CA GLU A 185 5.98 -6.21 2.87
C GLU A 185 7.41 -5.78 2.48
N ALA A 186 7.54 -4.72 1.68
CA ALA A 186 8.83 -4.30 1.15
C ALA A 186 8.93 -2.79 0.94
N VAL A 187 10.13 -2.25 1.18
CA VAL A 187 10.49 -0.88 0.84
C VAL A 187 11.07 -0.84 -0.56
N GLY A 188 10.49 0.00 -1.43
CA GLY A 188 10.92 0.14 -2.80
C GLY A 188 9.94 0.97 -3.62
N PHE A 189 10.21 1.04 -4.92
CA PHE A 189 9.38 1.76 -5.87
C PHE A 189 8.82 0.78 -6.92
N ARG A 190 7.57 1.00 -7.32
CA ARG A 190 6.97 0.31 -8.47
C ARG A 190 6.96 1.25 -9.67
N ILE A 191 7.48 0.78 -10.80
CA ILE A 191 7.63 1.56 -12.03
C ILE A 191 6.92 0.83 -13.16
N THR A 192 5.97 1.50 -13.81
CA THR A 192 5.23 0.94 -14.95
C THR A 192 5.52 1.76 -16.19
N VAL A 193 5.89 1.09 -17.28
CA VAL A 193 6.05 1.71 -18.59
C VAL A 193 4.81 1.39 -19.41
N HIS A 194 4.04 2.41 -19.79
CA HIS A 194 2.78 2.26 -20.52
C HIS A 194 2.66 3.32 -21.61
N ASP A 195 1.71 3.11 -22.52
CA ASP A 195 1.32 4.14 -23.49
C ASP A 195 0.60 5.29 -22.79
N LYS A 196 0.75 6.51 -23.32
CA LYS A 196 0.18 7.75 -22.76
C LYS A 196 -1.32 7.65 -22.47
N HIS A 197 -2.08 6.96 -23.32
CA HIS A 197 -3.53 6.87 -23.22
C HIS A 197 -4.03 5.57 -22.59
N ILE A 198 -3.13 4.71 -22.10
CA ILE A 198 -3.48 3.45 -21.45
C ILE A 198 -3.30 3.59 -19.94
N VAL A 199 -4.23 3.01 -19.18
CA VAL A 199 -4.19 3.00 -17.71
C VAL A 199 -2.89 2.33 -17.23
N PRO A 200 -2.13 2.96 -16.31
CA PRO A 200 -1.01 2.29 -15.65
C PRO A 200 -1.54 1.26 -14.64
N PHE A 201 -1.16 0.00 -14.81
CA PHE A 201 -1.44 -1.09 -13.86
C PHE A 201 -0.14 -1.54 -13.16
N PRO A 202 0.28 -0.90 -12.05
CA PRO A 202 1.53 -1.22 -11.35
C PRO A 202 1.55 -2.60 -10.70
N ASP A 203 0.39 -3.15 -10.36
CA ASP A 203 0.24 -4.52 -9.87
C ASP A 203 0.47 -5.57 -10.97
N ALA A 204 -0.02 -5.34 -12.19
CA ALA A 204 0.09 -6.29 -13.30
C ALA A 204 1.37 -6.13 -14.14
N PHE A 205 1.79 -4.89 -14.43
CA PHE A 205 2.87 -4.57 -15.36
C PHE A 205 4.01 -3.77 -14.73
N GLY A 206 4.02 -3.61 -13.41
CA GLY A 206 5.02 -2.83 -12.69
C GLY A 206 6.32 -3.59 -12.42
N TYR A 207 7.44 -2.94 -12.63
CA TYR A 207 8.77 -3.39 -12.24
C TYR A 207 9.14 -2.87 -10.86
N SER A 208 9.74 -3.71 -10.03
CA SER A 208 10.26 -3.29 -8.71
C SER A 208 11.64 -2.67 -8.84
N ALA A 209 11.85 -1.51 -8.21
CA ALA A 209 13.13 -0.87 -8.01
C ALA A 209 13.45 -0.82 -6.51
N PRO A 210 14.46 -1.57 -6.03
CA PRO A 210 14.84 -1.54 -4.63
C PRO A 210 15.50 -0.20 -4.25
N THR A 211 15.42 0.16 -2.97
CA THR A 211 16.15 1.30 -2.41
C THR A 211 17.64 0.96 -2.22
N GLY A 212 18.49 1.98 -2.12
CA GLY A 212 19.93 1.83 -1.85
C GLY A 212 20.82 1.57 -3.08
N PHE A 213 20.24 1.27 -4.25
CA PHE A 213 21.00 1.01 -5.48
C PHE A 213 20.42 1.76 -6.68
N MET A 214 21.28 2.03 -7.68
CA MET A 214 20.83 2.56 -8.96
C MET A 214 20.24 1.45 -9.82
N SER A 215 18.94 1.50 -10.08
CA SER A 215 18.25 0.58 -11.00
C SER A 215 18.22 1.17 -12.42
N SER A 216 18.52 0.35 -13.43
CA SER A 216 18.52 0.77 -14.83
C SER A 216 17.66 -0.17 -15.67
N TYR A 217 16.64 0.39 -16.33
CA TYR A 217 15.70 -0.34 -17.16
C TYR A 217 15.84 0.07 -18.62
N GLY A 218 16.25 -0.88 -19.47
CA GLY A 218 16.26 -0.69 -20.92
C GLY A 218 14.87 -0.95 -21.50
N VAL A 219 14.29 0.04 -22.18
CA VAL A 219 12.97 -0.09 -22.82
C VAL A 219 13.11 -0.29 -24.33
N ARG A 220 12.26 -1.15 -24.89
CA ARG A 220 12.13 -1.36 -26.34
C ARG A 220 10.67 -1.27 -26.74
N MET A 221 10.34 -0.32 -27.60
CA MET A 221 9.00 -0.18 -28.14
C MET A 221 8.71 -1.33 -29.13
N LYS A 222 7.54 -1.96 -28.98
CA LYS A 222 6.95 -2.91 -29.92
C LYS A 222 5.49 -2.52 -30.10
N GLN A 223 5.07 -2.34 -31.35
CA GLN A 223 3.68 -2.04 -31.70
C GLN A 223 3.08 -3.22 -32.45
N PHE A 224 1.82 -3.55 -32.15
CA PHE A 224 1.11 -4.65 -32.78
C PHE A 224 -0.18 -4.12 -33.42
N ILE A 225 -0.18 -4.01 -34.75
CA ILE A 225 -1.37 -3.63 -35.50
C ILE A 225 -2.08 -4.91 -35.94
N ARG A 226 -3.31 -5.12 -35.46
CA ARG A 226 -4.14 -6.30 -35.75
C ARG A 226 -5.24 -5.94 -36.73
N LEU A 227 -5.55 -6.88 -37.61
CA LEU A 227 -6.66 -6.73 -38.55
C LEU A 227 -8.00 -6.98 -37.85
N ILE A 228 -9.00 -6.19 -38.21
CA ILE A 228 -10.40 -6.39 -37.82
C ILE A 228 -11.02 -7.57 -38.59
N ALA A 229 -12.24 -7.96 -38.21
CA ALA A 229 -13.00 -8.98 -38.91
C ALA A 229 -13.17 -8.59 -40.39
N PRO A 230 -13.02 -9.54 -41.34
CA PRO A 230 -12.97 -11.00 -41.17
C PRO A 230 -11.58 -11.60 -40.93
N HIS A 231 -10.50 -10.81 -40.98
CA HIS A 231 -9.12 -11.32 -40.92
C HIS A 231 -8.58 -11.49 -39.50
N GLY A 232 -9.21 -10.86 -38.51
CA GLY A 232 -8.90 -11.03 -37.10
C GLY A 232 -10.06 -10.66 -36.19
N HIS A 233 -9.89 -10.90 -34.89
CA HIS A 233 -10.86 -10.54 -33.86
C HIS A 233 -10.21 -9.61 -32.84
N CYS A 234 -9.98 -8.36 -33.26
CA CYS A 234 -9.56 -7.28 -32.37
C CYS A 234 -10.72 -6.35 -32.06
N LYS A 235 -10.69 -5.70 -30.89
CA LYS A 235 -11.66 -4.70 -30.49
C LYS A 235 -11.13 -3.32 -30.85
N GLN A 236 -11.91 -2.55 -31.60
CA GLN A 236 -11.66 -1.13 -31.80
C GLN A 236 -12.60 -0.35 -30.89
N GLY A 237 -12.04 0.57 -30.10
CA GLY A 237 -12.75 1.23 -29.02
C GLY A 237 -13.09 0.29 -27.85
N GLY A 238 -14.07 0.68 -27.05
CA GLY A 238 -14.49 -0.05 -25.83
C GLY A 238 -14.49 0.84 -24.58
N GLU A 239 -13.86 2.00 -24.65
CA GLU A 239 -13.90 3.05 -23.64
C GLU A 239 -15.29 3.71 -23.50
N GLU A 240 -16.08 3.69 -24.57
CA GLU A 240 -17.46 4.17 -24.60
C GLU A 240 -18.46 3.22 -23.92
N ASP A 241 -18.05 1.98 -23.62
CA ASP A 241 -18.91 1.02 -22.92
C ASP A 241 -19.33 1.62 -21.56
N PRO A 242 -20.64 1.66 -21.24
CA PRO A 242 -21.11 2.12 -19.93
C PRO A 242 -20.45 1.39 -18.76
N ASN A 243 -20.07 0.13 -18.96
CA ASN A 243 -19.45 -0.72 -17.94
C ASN A 243 -17.94 -0.46 -17.78
N PHE A 244 -17.30 0.30 -18.69
CA PHE A 244 -15.88 0.59 -18.61
C PHE A 244 -15.59 1.59 -17.48
N ILE A 245 -14.89 1.15 -16.44
CA ILE A 245 -14.69 1.94 -15.21
C ILE A 245 -13.53 2.94 -15.30
N TYR A 246 -12.61 2.78 -16.26
CA TYR A 246 -11.40 3.62 -16.39
C TYR A 246 -11.60 4.79 -17.35
N LYS A 247 -12.54 5.69 -17.04
CA LYS A 247 -12.88 6.83 -17.92
C LYS A 247 -11.66 7.74 -18.17
N GLY A 248 -11.52 8.21 -19.41
CA GLY A 248 -10.40 9.06 -19.84
C GLY A 248 -9.19 8.30 -20.39
N PHE A 249 -9.20 6.97 -20.33
CA PHE A 249 -8.19 6.10 -20.94
C PHE A 249 -8.78 5.27 -22.07
N ASN A 250 -7.91 4.86 -22.98
CA ASN A 250 -8.22 3.96 -24.08
C ASN A 250 -8.43 2.53 -23.57
N TYR A 251 -9.19 1.76 -24.35
CA TYR A 251 -9.41 0.35 -24.08
C TYR A 251 -8.11 -0.45 -23.96
N SER A 252 -8.01 -1.28 -22.92
CA SER A 252 -7.00 -2.33 -22.79
C SER A 252 -7.65 -3.61 -22.29
N VAL A 253 -7.01 -4.75 -22.56
CA VAL A 253 -7.51 -6.07 -22.15
C VAL A 253 -7.63 -6.15 -20.62
N GLU A 254 -6.62 -5.64 -19.90
CA GLU A 254 -6.61 -5.62 -18.43
C GLU A 254 -7.72 -4.74 -17.87
N ALA A 255 -7.90 -3.52 -18.41
CA ALA A 255 -8.98 -2.63 -18.01
C ALA A 255 -10.37 -3.26 -18.25
N CYS A 256 -10.52 -4.04 -19.32
CA CYS A 256 -11.74 -4.78 -19.62
C CYS A 256 -12.02 -5.87 -18.58
N HIS A 257 -11.03 -6.70 -18.24
CA HIS A 257 -11.19 -7.75 -17.23
C HIS A 257 -11.58 -7.19 -15.87
N ARG A 258 -10.94 -6.10 -15.44
CA ARG A 258 -11.27 -5.41 -14.18
C ARG A 258 -12.65 -4.76 -14.20
N SER A 259 -13.01 -4.12 -15.31
CA SER A 259 -14.37 -3.57 -15.50
C SER A 259 -15.45 -4.65 -15.41
N CYS A 260 -15.18 -5.81 -16.00
CA CYS A 260 -16.07 -6.97 -15.97
C CYS A 260 -16.18 -7.61 -14.58
N ALA A 261 -15.07 -7.76 -13.87
CA ALA A 261 -15.06 -8.23 -12.49
C ALA A 261 -15.90 -7.28 -11.61
N GLN A 262 -15.67 -5.97 -11.72
CA GLN A 262 -16.41 -4.98 -10.95
C GLN A 262 -17.91 -4.99 -11.25
N LYS A 263 -18.29 -5.13 -12.53
CA LYS A 263 -19.69 -5.27 -12.94
C LYS A 263 -20.35 -6.48 -12.27
N LEU A 264 -19.72 -7.65 -12.34
CA LEU A 264 -20.27 -8.87 -11.76
C LEU A 264 -20.42 -8.75 -10.24
N ILE A 265 -19.44 -8.16 -9.57
CA ILE A 265 -19.47 -7.92 -8.13
C ILE A 265 -20.64 -6.98 -7.76
N ILE A 266 -20.85 -5.91 -8.51
CA ILE A 266 -21.98 -4.99 -8.30
C ILE A 266 -23.33 -5.70 -8.53
N GLU A 267 -23.42 -6.55 -9.55
CA GLU A 267 -24.64 -7.33 -9.85
C GLU A 267 -24.96 -8.37 -8.77
N MET A 268 -23.94 -9.03 -8.20
CA MET A 268 -24.09 -10.08 -7.19
C MET A 268 -24.25 -9.53 -5.76
N CYS A 269 -23.47 -8.50 -5.40
CA CYS A 269 -23.33 -8.04 -4.02
C CYS A 269 -23.93 -6.65 -3.76
N HIS A 270 -24.40 -5.95 -4.80
CA HIS A 270 -24.97 -4.59 -4.72
C HIS A 270 -24.03 -3.53 -4.11
N CYS A 271 -22.72 -3.79 -4.09
CA CYS A 271 -21.66 -2.87 -3.70
C CYS A 271 -20.47 -3.04 -4.65
N GLY A 272 -19.64 -2.00 -4.78
CA GLY A 272 -18.43 -2.03 -5.62
C GLY A 272 -17.21 -2.47 -4.82
N ASP A 273 -16.35 -3.31 -5.41
CA ASP A 273 -15.06 -3.67 -4.84
C ASP A 273 -14.15 -2.43 -4.79
N PRO A 274 -13.67 -2.02 -3.59
CA PRO A 274 -12.73 -0.92 -3.44
C PRO A 274 -11.37 -1.10 -4.11
N MET A 275 -10.99 -2.32 -4.51
CA MET A 275 -9.76 -2.57 -5.25
C MET A 275 -9.81 -1.95 -6.67
N PHE A 276 -11.00 -1.76 -7.22
CA PHE A 276 -11.22 -1.14 -8.52
C PHE A 276 -11.87 0.24 -8.39
N PRO A 277 -11.72 1.12 -9.39
CA PRO A 277 -12.53 2.32 -9.47
C PRO A 277 -14.01 1.99 -9.42
N ILE A 278 -14.75 2.66 -8.53
CA ILE A 278 -16.18 2.47 -8.41
C ILE A 278 -16.86 3.44 -9.39
N PRO A 279 -17.68 2.95 -10.31
CA PRO A 279 -18.36 3.82 -11.26
C PRO A 279 -19.33 4.75 -10.52
N ASN A 280 -19.39 6.04 -10.91
CA ASN A 280 -20.30 7.05 -10.36
C ASN A 280 -21.76 6.81 -10.82
N ILE A 281 -22.30 5.63 -10.53
CA ILE A 281 -23.68 5.27 -10.77
C ILE A 281 -24.46 5.51 -9.47
N THR A 282 -25.59 6.21 -9.57
CA THR A 282 -26.49 6.46 -8.45
C THR A 282 -26.87 5.15 -7.75
N GLY A 283 -26.58 5.04 -6.46
CA GLY A 283 -26.96 3.89 -5.64
C GLY A 283 -25.87 2.82 -5.46
N VAL A 284 -24.69 2.96 -6.07
CA VAL A 284 -23.57 2.04 -5.85
C VAL A 284 -22.54 2.68 -4.91
N ALA A 285 -22.34 2.06 -3.75
CA ALA A 285 -21.34 2.44 -2.76
C ALA A 285 -20.20 1.42 -2.70
N PRO A 286 -19.00 1.80 -2.22
CA PRO A 286 -17.96 0.84 -1.86
C PRO A 286 -18.47 -0.18 -0.85
N CYS A 287 -18.09 -1.45 -1.03
CA CYS A 287 -18.34 -2.47 -0.01
C CYS A 287 -17.64 -2.06 1.29
N ARG A 288 -18.32 -2.22 2.43
CA ARG A 288 -17.85 -1.77 3.74
C ARG A 288 -16.98 -2.84 4.39
N ALA A 289 -15.88 -2.41 5.03
CA ALA A 289 -14.99 -3.31 5.76
C ALA A 289 -15.69 -4.03 6.93
N THR A 290 -16.68 -3.37 7.54
CA THR A 290 -17.37 -3.84 8.75
C THR A 290 -18.61 -4.68 8.48
N ASP A 291 -19.00 -4.84 7.21
CA ASP A 291 -20.23 -5.56 6.82
C ASP A 291 -19.90 -7.00 6.43
N VAL A 292 -20.26 -7.96 7.29
CA VAL A 292 -19.99 -9.40 7.07
C VAL A 292 -20.62 -9.90 5.78
N VAL A 293 -21.86 -9.50 5.50
CA VAL A 293 -22.62 -10.01 4.35
C VAL A 293 -21.97 -9.56 3.04
N GLN A 294 -21.55 -8.29 2.98
CA GLN A 294 -20.84 -7.76 1.81
C GLN A 294 -19.47 -8.43 1.65
N ARG A 295 -18.73 -8.66 2.74
CA ARG A 295 -17.41 -9.30 2.74
C ARG A 295 -17.49 -10.75 2.29
N GLU A 296 -18.45 -11.52 2.79
CA GLU A 296 -18.68 -12.90 2.37
C GLU A 296 -19.15 -12.98 0.92
N CYS A 297 -20.05 -12.09 0.50
CA CYS A 297 -20.48 -12.02 -0.89
C CYS A 297 -19.30 -11.73 -1.83
N LEU A 298 -18.45 -10.76 -1.49
CA LEU A 298 -17.27 -10.42 -2.26
C LEU A 298 -16.30 -11.61 -2.35
N ARG A 299 -16.01 -12.27 -1.23
CA ARG A 299 -15.17 -13.49 -1.22
C ARG A 299 -15.72 -14.56 -2.16
N ASN A 300 -17.03 -14.81 -2.09
CA ASN A 300 -17.69 -15.81 -2.95
C ASN A 300 -17.68 -15.38 -4.43
N ALA A 301 -17.89 -14.10 -4.72
CA ALA A 301 -17.82 -13.55 -6.07
C ALA A 301 -16.40 -13.63 -6.66
N THR A 302 -15.36 -13.35 -5.88
CA THR A 302 -13.96 -13.49 -6.28
C THR A 302 -13.60 -14.95 -6.56
N LEU A 303 -14.05 -15.89 -5.71
CA LEU A 303 -13.86 -17.33 -5.96
C LEU A 303 -14.58 -17.78 -7.24
N TYR A 304 -15.82 -17.32 -7.45
CA TYR A 304 -16.59 -17.60 -8.65
C TYR A 304 -15.91 -17.04 -9.92
N LEU A 305 -15.39 -15.81 -9.87
CA LEU A 305 -14.61 -15.22 -10.95
C LEU A 305 -13.36 -16.05 -11.26
N GLY A 306 -12.62 -16.48 -10.23
CA GLY A 306 -11.45 -17.35 -10.39
C GLY A 306 -11.80 -18.68 -11.09
N ASP A 307 -12.91 -19.30 -10.68
CA ASP A 307 -13.43 -20.52 -11.29
C ASP A 307 -13.84 -20.32 -12.75
N LEU A 308 -14.48 -19.19 -13.08
CA LEU A 308 -14.85 -18.85 -14.46
C LEU A 308 -13.61 -18.72 -15.35
N TYR A 309 -12.58 -17.99 -14.89
CA TYR A 309 -11.33 -17.84 -15.64
C TYR A 309 -10.58 -19.16 -15.82
N ALA A 310 -10.67 -20.08 -14.85
CA ALA A 310 -10.00 -21.38 -14.93
C ALA A 310 -10.75 -22.41 -15.80
N LYS A 311 -12.08 -22.48 -15.72
CA LYS A 311 -12.90 -23.54 -16.32
C LYS A 311 -13.53 -23.13 -17.66
N GLU A 312 -14.04 -21.91 -17.75
CA GLU A 312 -14.74 -21.44 -18.94
C GLU A 312 -13.79 -20.68 -19.85
N LYS A 313 -13.33 -21.31 -20.94
CA LYS A 313 -12.59 -20.64 -22.03
C LYS A 313 -13.32 -19.41 -22.63
N LYS A 314 -14.53 -19.09 -22.16
CA LYS A 314 -15.39 -17.99 -22.60
C LYS A 314 -15.33 -16.76 -21.68
N GLY A 315 -14.68 -16.85 -20.50
CA GLY A 315 -14.57 -15.73 -19.55
C GLY A 315 -15.90 -15.39 -18.86
N VAL A 316 -15.96 -14.22 -18.22
CA VAL A 316 -17.16 -13.75 -17.52
C VAL A 316 -18.34 -13.64 -18.50
N PRO A 317 -19.54 -14.20 -18.20
CA PRO A 317 -20.70 -14.14 -19.09
C PRO A 317 -21.04 -12.69 -19.50
N GLY A 318 -21.20 -12.46 -20.81
CA GLY A 318 -21.48 -11.12 -21.34
C GLY A 318 -20.27 -10.17 -21.39
N CYS A 319 -19.08 -10.67 -21.10
CA CYS A 319 -17.85 -9.91 -21.04
C CYS A 319 -16.79 -10.49 -22.00
N PHE A 320 -16.74 -9.93 -23.21
CA PHE A 320 -15.79 -10.34 -24.25
C PHE A 320 -14.64 -9.34 -24.38
N CYS A 321 -13.52 -9.66 -23.74
CA CYS A 321 -12.31 -8.84 -23.77
C CYS A 321 -11.36 -9.31 -24.87
N HIS A 322 -11.58 -8.81 -26.10
CA HIS A 322 -10.68 -9.06 -27.23
C HIS A 322 -9.44 -8.16 -27.17
N GLN A 323 -8.35 -8.58 -27.82
CA GLN A 323 -7.15 -7.74 -27.93
C GLN A 323 -7.46 -6.43 -28.69
N PRO A 324 -6.87 -5.29 -28.30
CA PRO A 324 -7.04 -4.05 -29.06
C PRO A 324 -6.41 -4.18 -30.46
N CYS A 325 -6.98 -3.45 -31.42
CA CYS A 325 -6.48 -3.44 -32.79
C CYS A 325 -5.14 -2.71 -32.94
N GLU A 326 -4.86 -1.74 -32.08
CA GLU A 326 -3.61 -0.99 -32.02
C GLU A 326 -3.00 -1.04 -30.61
#